data_AF-A0A7V3SQD3-F1
#
_entry.id   AF-A0A7V3SQD3-F1
#
_cell.length_a   1.000
_cell.length_b   1.000
_cell.length_c   1.000
_cell.angle_alpha   90.00
_cell.angle_beta   90.00
_cell.angle_gamma   90.00
#
_symmetry.space_group_name_H-M   'P 1'
#
loop_
_entity.id
_entity.type
_entity.pdbx_description
1 polymer ?
#
loop_
_entity_poly.entity_id
_entity_poly.type
_entity_poly.pdbx_seq_one_letter_code
_entity_poly.pdbx_strand_id
1 'polypeptide(L)'
;AIETLAIIAYRQPVMKSEIESIRGVDCSGVLKTLLEKGLIRIVGRSNEVGMPLLYGTTKAFLSTFGLSSLSDLPPLESVNGEGSPSSPAQTKLFEDEGEGIRNVISELARLHSNDQINTEDEDERDIEELEDSIKRLCRTEKEIYRNSKTEIVAIRKAEYEGEGAKDNSEGNGDIKEDGRIPNNEREGKD
;
A
#
# COMPACT_ATOMS: atom_id res chain seq x y z
N ALA A 1 7.26 -16.25 7.35
CA ALA A 1 7.19 -17.48 6.52
C ALA A 1 6.03 -18.39 6.87
N ILE A 2 5.98 -19.06 8.03
CA ILE A 2 4.87 -20.01 8.32
C ILE A 2 3.49 -19.35 8.25
N GLU A 3 3.37 -18.15 8.80
CA GLU A 3 2.14 -17.34 8.70
C GLU A 3 1.69 -17.12 7.25
N THR A 4 2.61 -16.72 6.36
CA THR A 4 2.36 -16.54 4.93
C THR A 4 1.93 -17.84 4.26
N LEU A 5 2.56 -18.95 4.60
CA LEU A 5 2.19 -20.27 4.08
C LEU A 5 0.77 -20.65 4.51
N ALA A 6 0.39 -20.36 5.75
CA ALA A 6 -0.97 -20.60 6.24
C ALA A 6 -2.00 -19.78 5.46
N ILE A 7 -1.75 -18.48 5.23
CA ILE A 7 -2.65 -17.63 4.44
C ILE A 7 -2.87 -18.22 3.04
N ILE A 8 -1.80 -18.65 2.37
CA ILE A 8 -1.89 -19.27 1.04
C ILE A 8 -2.69 -20.58 1.09
N ALA A 9 -2.45 -21.44 2.08
CA ALA A 9 -3.16 -22.71 2.20
C ALA A 9 -4.68 -22.54 2.33
N TYR A 10 -5.13 -21.55 3.11
CA TYR A 10 -6.55 -21.31 3.38
C TYR A 10 -7.27 -20.42 2.36
N ARG A 11 -6.55 -19.57 1.61
CA ARG A 11 -7.15 -18.59 0.69
C ARG A 11 -6.78 -18.75 -0.78
N GLN A 12 -6.07 -19.81 -1.15
CA GLN A 12 -5.69 -20.06 -2.54
C GLN A 12 -6.91 -20.17 -3.48
N PRO A 13 -6.81 -19.69 -4.74
CA PRO A 13 -5.67 -18.95 -5.30
C PRO A 13 -5.61 -17.50 -4.80
N VAL A 14 -4.43 -17.05 -4.35
CA VAL A 14 -4.25 -15.73 -3.71
C VAL A 14 -3.10 -14.92 -4.34
N MET A 15 -3.24 -13.60 -4.40
CA MET A 15 -2.24 -12.66 -4.90
C MET A 15 -1.27 -12.19 -3.81
N LYS A 16 -0.06 -11.76 -4.22
CA LYS A 16 0.92 -11.18 -3.29
C LYS A 16 0.31 -10.02 -2.47
N SER A 17 -0.38 -9.10 -3.14
CA SER A 17 -1.00 -7.92 -2.52
C SER A 17 -2.03 -8.27 -1.45
N GLU A 18 -2.81 -9.35 -1.64
CA GLU A 18 -3.80 -9.82 -0.66
C GLU A 18 -3.12 -10.37 0.59
N ILE A 19 -2.03 -11.13 0.41
CA ILE A 19 -1.23 -11.65 1.52
C ILE A 19 -0.65 -10.50 2.34
N GLU A 20 -0.09 -9.49 1.68
CA GLU A 20 0.48 -8.30 2.33
C GLU A 20 -0.57 -7.48 3.05
N SER A 21 -1.77 -7.36 2.47
CA SER A 21 -2.89 -6.67 3.11
C SER A 21 -3.33 -7.36 4.40
N ILE A 22 -3.27 -8.69 4.46
CA ILE A 22 -3.60 -9.46 5.67
C ILE A 22 -2.47 -9.36 6.71
N ARG A 23 -1.20 -9.45 6.29
CA ARG A 23 -0.04 -9.46 7.20
C ARG A 23 0.43 -8.08 7.64
N GLY A 24 0.10 -7.03 6.88
CA GLY A 24 0.56 -5.66 7.10
C GLY A 24 2.05 -5.42 6.81
N VAL A 25 2.76 -6.38 6.22
CA VAL A 25 4.20 -6.30 5.90
C VAL A 25 4.53 -6.98 4.57
N ASP A 26 5.62 -6.57 3.92
CA ASP A 26 6.09 -7.21 2.67
C ASP A 26 6.36 -8.71 2.89
N CYS A 27 6.03 -9.50 1.86
CA CYS A 27 6.23 -10.95 1.89
C CYS A 27 7.03 -11.50 0.70
N SER A 28 7.73 -10.65 -0.04
CA SER A 28 8.49 -11.01 -1.25
C SER A 28 9.53 -12.10 -0.99
N GLY A 29 10.41 -11.88 0.00
CA GLY A 29 11.47 -12.83 0.35
C GLY A 29 10.92 -14.16 0.87
N VAL A 30 9.80 -14.10 1.59
CA VAL A 30 9.09 -15.28 2.10
C VAL A 30 8.48 -16.09 0.96
N LEU A 31 7.81 -15.43 0.00
CA LEU A 31 7.24 -16.11 -1.17
C LEU A 31 8.32 -16.79 -2.00
N LYS A 32 9.47 -16.13 -2.21
CA LYS A 32 10.64 -16.70 -2.89
C LYS A 32 11.11 -17.97 -2.19
N THR A 33 11.35 -17.89 -0.88
CA THR A 33 11.77 -19.05 -0.06
C THR A 33 10.79 -20.22 -0.14
N LEU A 34 9.48 -19.94 -0.06
CA LEU A 34 8.44 -20.98 -0.10
C LEU A 34 8.33 -21.63 -1.49
N LEU A 35 8.57 -20.86 -2.57
CA LEU A 35 8.64 -21.38 -3.93
C LEU A 35 9.86 -22.28 -4.14
N GLU A 36 11.03 -21.85 -3.67
CA GLU A 36 12.29 -22.62 -3.76
C GLU A 36 12.20 -23.95 -3.00
N LYS A 37 11.57 -23.93 -1.83
CA LYS A 37 11.27 -25.15 -1.04
C LYS A 37 10.16 -26.00 -1.65
N GLY A 38 9.51 -25.54 -2.72
CA GLY A 38 8.44 -26.25 -3.41
C GLY A 38 7.17 -26.41 -2.58
N LEU A 39 6.99 -25.66 -1.49
CA LEU A 39 5.79 -25.72 -0.64
C LEU A 39 4.60 -24.99 -1.31
N ILE A 40 4.90 -23.98 -2.12
CA ILE A 40 3.92 -23.24 -2.93
C ILE A 40 4.32 -23.24 -4.41
N ARG A 41 3.38 -22.90 -5.28
CA ARG A 41 3.56 -22.76 -6.73
C ARG A 41 2.73 -21.62 -7.29
N ILE A 42 3.08 -21.20 -8.50
CA ILE A 42 2.25 -20.31 -9.32
C ILE A 42 1.10 -21.14 -9.92
N VAL A 43 -0.13 -20.69 -9.67
CA VAL A 43 -1.36 -21.32 -10.17
C VAL A 43 -1.83 -20.67 -11.46
N GLY A 44 -1.55 -19.37 -11.63
CA GLY A 44 -1.92 -18.61 -12.83
C GLY A 44 -1.64 -17.13 -12.66
N ARG A 45 -2.31 -16.31 -13.48
CA ARG A 45 -2.34 -14.85 -13.38
C ARG A 45 -3.77 -14.39 -13.17
N SER A 46 -3.97 -13.38 -12.32
CA SER A 46 -5.27 -12.73 -12.14
C SER A 46 -5.61 -11.87 -13.36
N ASN A 47 -6.90 -11.58 -13.56
CA ASN A 47 -7.40 -10.68 -14.61
C ASN A 47 -7.39 -9.19 -14.19
N GLU A 48 -6.85 -8.89 -13.01
CA GLU A 48 -6.71 -7.53 -12.50
C GLU A 48 -5.62 -6.73 -13.22
N VAL A 49 -5.64 -5.40 -13.01
CA VAL A 49 -4.65 -4.49 -13.60
C VAL A 49 -3.24 -4.91 -13.16
N GLY A 50 -2.34 -5.07 -14.14
CA GLY A 50 -0.99 -5.57 -13.90
C GLY A 50 -0.85 -7.10 -13.93
N MET A 51 -1.95 -7.84 -14.11
CA MET A 51 -1.99 -9.30 -14.25
C MET A 51 -1.13 -10.03 -13.20
N PRO A 52 -1.34 -9.78 -11.90
CA PRO A 52 -0.49 -10.31 -10.84
C PRO A 52 -0.53 -11.83 -10.76
N LEU A 53 0.55 -12.42 -10.24
CA LEU A 53 0.67 -13.87 -10.06
C LEU A 53 -0.25 -14.37 -8.94
N LEU A 54 -0.87 -15.52 -9.17
CA LEU A 54 -1.66 -16.25 -8.19
C LEU A 54 -0.85 -17.41 -7.60
N TYR A 55 -0.86 -17.52 -6.28
CA TYR A 55 -0.13 -18.53 -5.51
C TYR A 55 -1.08 -19.57 -4.93
N GLY A 56 -0.57 -20.80 -4.79
CA GLY A 56 -1.25 -21.91 -4.14
C GLY A 56 -0.27 -22.97 -3.64
N THR A 57 -0.74 -23.89 -2.81
CA THR A 57 0.07 -24.97 -2.22
C THR A 57 0.34 -26.10 -3.21
N THR A 58 1.38 -26.88 -2.94
CA THR A 58 1.76 -28.05 -3.75
C THR A 58 1.43 -29.38 -3.06
N LYS A 59 1.69 -30.49 -3.75
CA LYS A 59 1.67 -31.82 -3.11
C LYS A 59 2.75 -31.97 -2.03
N ALA A 60 3.90 -31.32 -2.19
CA ALA A 60 4.96 -31.35 -1.20
C ALA A 60 4.51 -30.72 0.13
N PHE A 61 3.69 -29.67 0.08
CA PHE A 61 3.01 -29.15 1.27
C PHE A 61 2.17 -30.24 1.95
N LEU A 62 1.25 -30.89 1.21
CA LEU A 62 0.39 -31.92 1.79
C LEU A 62 1.20 -33.05 2.46
N SER A 63 2.23 -33.56 1.77
CA SER A 63 3.13 -34.58 2.32
C SER A 63 3.91 -34.08 3.55
N THR A 64 4.34 -32.82 3.55
CA THR A 64 5.08 -32.24 4.68
C THR A 64 4.19 -32.13 5.92
N PHE A 65 2.90 -31.79 5.76
CA PHE A 65 1.97 -31.62 6.87
C PHE A 65 1.16 -32.88 7.21
N GLY A 66 1.44 -34.02 6.56
CA GLY A 66 0.73 -35.28 6.79
C GLY A 66 -0.74 -35.25 6.36
N LEU A 67 -1.09 -34.38 5.39
CA LEU A 67 -2.45 -34.20 4.91
C LEU A 67 -2.67 -35.02 3.63
N SER A 68 -3.85 -35.62 3.48
CA SER A 68 -4.24 -36.29 2.24
C SER A 68 -4.84 -35.30 1.24
N SER A 69 -5.53 -34.29 1.75
CA SER A 69 -6.18 -33.24 0.97
C SER A 69 -6.19 -31.89 1.69
N LEU A 70 -6.47 -30.82 0.95
CA LEU A 70 -6.65 -29.48 1.54
C LEU A 70 -7.90 -29.38 2.44
N SER A 71 -8.87 -30.27 2.26
CA SER A 71 -10.07 -30.34 3.09
C SER A 71 -9.78 -30.85 4.51
N ASP A 72 -8.61 -31.45 4.72
CA ASP A 72 -8.17 -31.95 6.03
C ASP A 72 -7.60 -30.81 6.90
N LEU A 73 -7.50 -29.59 6.36
CA LEU A 73 -7.08 -28.42 7.11
C LEU A 73 -8.12 -28.02 8.17
N PRO A 74 -7.71 -27.66 9.39
CA PRO A 74 -8.62 -27.16 10.42
C PRO A 74 -9.47 -25.98 9.94
N PRO A 75 -10.78 -25.93 10.21
CA PRO A 75 -11.62 -24.81 9.81
C PRO A 75 -11.18 -23.52 10.49
N LEU A 76 -11.21 -22.40 9.75
CA LEU A 76 -10.76 -21.09 10.24
C LEU A 76 -11.53 -20.60 11.47
N GLU A 77 -12.80 -21.00 11.62
CA GLU A 77 -13.65 -20.62 12.76
C GLU A 77 -13.18 -21.23 14.09
N SER A 78 -12.50 -22.37 14.06
CA SER A 78 -11.99 -23.03 15.28
C SER A 78 -10.73 -22.37 15.85
N VAL A 79 -10.11 -21.42 15.15
CA VAL A 79 -8.94 -20.66 15.62
C VAL A 79 -9.34 -19.49 16.53
N ASN A 80 -10.60 -19.03 16.46
CA ASN A 80 -11.11 -17.93 17.26
C ASN A 80 -11.68 -18.43 18.60
N GLY A 81 -10.82 -18.95 19.49
CA GLY A 81 -10.96 -18.83 20.95
C GLY A 81 -12.23 -19.32 21.67
N GLU A 82 -13.24 -19.90 21.02
CA GLU A 82 -14.50 -20.32 21.64
C GLU A 82 -14.79 -21.79 21.32
N GLY A 83 -13.84 -22.64 21.67
CA GLY A 83 -13.99 -24.09 21.58
C GLY A 83 -13.12 -24.73 22.66
N SER A 84 -13.74 -25.06 23.79
CA SER A 84 -13.16 -25.99 24.75
C SER A 84 -12.63 -27.21 23.99
N PRO A 85 -11.39 -27.70 24.22
CA PRO A 85 -10.93 -28.95 23.64
C PRO A 85 -11.65 -30.12 24.33
N SER A 86 -12.96 -30.23 24.15
CA SER A 86 -13.79 -31.33 24.65
C SER A 86 -13.82 -32.46 23.63
N SER A 87 -12.65 -32.99 23.28
CA SER A 87 -12.53 -34.38 22.85
C SER A 87 -11.06 -34.83 22.95
N PRO A 88 -10.73 -35.70 23.92
CA PRO A 88 -9.42 -36.37 23.99
C PRO A 88 -9.12 -37.28 22.78
N ALA A 89 -10.04 -37.41 21.82
CA ALA A 89 -9.87 -38.30 20.67
C ALA A 89 -9.00 -37.71 19.55
N GLN A 90 -8.79 -36.39 19.49
CA GLN A 90 -8.00 -35.76 18.42
C GLN A 90 -6.50 -35.60 18.77
N THR A 91 -6.14 -35.76 20.04
CA THR A 91 -4.73 -35.64 20.49
C THR A 91 -3.89 -36.88 20.17
N LYS A 92 -4.50 -37.99 19.78
CA LYS A 92 -3.82 -39.28 19.55
C LYS A 92 -3.36 -39.57 18.12
N LEU A 93 -3.45 -38.60 17.20
CA LEU A 93 -3.04 -38.77 15.80
C LEU A 93 -1.69 -38.10 15.45
N PHE A 94 -1.03 -37.45 16.42
CA PHE A 94 0.22 -36.71 16.19
C PHE A 94 1.44 -37.35 16.87
N GLU A 95 1.46 -38.69 17.03
CA GLU A 95 2.54 -39.36 17.78
C GLU A 95 3.61 -40.09 16.96
N ASP A 96 3.62 -40.10 15.62
CA ASP A 96 4.68 -40.87 14.92
C ASP A 96 5.33 -40.29 13.65
N GLU A 97 4.86 -39.20 13.04
CA GLU A 97 5.51 -38.66 11.80
C GLU A 97 5.83 -37.15 11.87
N GLY A 98 6.20 -36.66 13.07
CA GLY A 98 6.45 -35.24 13.33
C GLY A 98 7.83 -34.72 12.90
N GLU A 99 8.76 -35.58 12.45
CA GLU A 99 10.12 -35.14 12.10
C GLU A 99 10.15 -34.24 10.86
N GLY A 100 9.35 -34.54 9.83
CA GLY A 100 9.26 -33.70 8.63
C GLY A 100 8.70 -32.30 8.95
N ILE A 101 7.61 -32.25 9.70
CA ILE A 101 6.98 -30.99 10.14
C ILE A 101 7.95 -30.20 11.03
N ARG A 102 8.58 -30.84 12.03
CA ARG A 102 9.55 -30.18 12.92
C ARG A 102 10.76 -29.64 12.18
N ASN A 103 11.28 -30.38 11.20
CA ASN A 103 12.45 -29.96 10.42
C ASN A 103 12.11 -28.75 9.55
N VAL A 104 10.98 -28.77 8.84
CA VAL A 104 10.55 -27.64 8.01
C VAL A 104 10.19 -26.43 8.85
N ILE A 105 9.49 -26.60 9.98
CA ILE A 105 9.20 -25.50 10.92
C ILE A 105 10.50 -24.91 11.48
N SER A 106 11.44 -25.75 11.90
CA SER A 106 12.73 -25.31 12.44
C SER A 106 13.54 -24.57 11.39
N GLU A 107 13.50 -25.02 10.14
CA GLU A 107 14.22 -24.39 9.03
C GLU A 107 13.57 -23.07 8.58
N LEU A 108 12.23 -23.01 8.50
CA LEU A 108 11.50 -21.77 8.25
C LEU A 108 11.69 -20.76 9.39
N ALA A 109 11.77 -21.21 10.64
CA ALA A 109 12.06 -20.37 11.79
C ALA A 109 13.48 -19.79 11.76
N ARG A 110 14.48 -20.58 11.31
CA ARG A 110 15.86 -20.09 11.10
C ARG A 110 15.94 -19.01 10.02
N LEU A 111 15.13 -19.13 8.97
CA LEU A 111 15.06 -18.13 7.90
C LEU A 111 14.36 -16.84 8.35
N HIS A 112 13.52 -16.86 9.40
CA HIS A 112 13.01 -15.62 10.01
C HIS A 112 14.06 -14.85 10.81
N SER A 113 15.12 -15.52 11.26
CA SER A 113 16.25 -14.87 11.95
C SER A 113 17.33 -14.38 10.98
N ASN A 114 17.27 -14.80 9.72
CA ASN A 114 18.14 -14.32 8.65
C ASN A 114 17.45 -13.24 7.81
N ASP A 115 17.11 -12.13 8.46
CA ASP A 115 16.94 -10.83 7.78
C ASP A 115 18.31 -10.28 7.31
N GLN A 116 19.19 -11.16 6.86
CA GLN A 116 20.29 -10.79 5.97
C GLN A 116 19.74 -10.89 4.57
N ILE A 117 19.24 -9.74 4.15
CA ILE A 117 19.15 -9.30 2.77
C ILE A 117 20.47 -9.70 2.08
N ASN A 118 20.48 -10.85 1.39
CA ASN A 118 21.42 -11.08 0.30
C ASN A 118 20.85 -10.33 -0.91
N THR A 119 20.98 -9.00 -0.87
CA THR A 119 21.17 -8.20 -2.08
C THR A 119 22.59 -8.49 -2.53
N GLU A 120 22.77 -9.62 -3.22
CA GLU A 120 24.03 -9.87 -3.93
C GLU A 120 24.02 -8.99 -5.20
N ASP A 121 24.54 -7.77 -5.01
CA ASP A 121 25.53 -7.09 -5.85
C ASP A 121 25.18 -6.60 -7.27
N GLU A 122 23.96 -6.77 -7.78
CA GLU A 122 23.62 -6.24 -9.12
C GLU A 122 22.67 -5.02 -9.12
N ASP A 123 21.90 -4.74 -8.05
CA ASP A 123 20.87 -3.67 -8.08
C ASP A 123 21.30 -2.33 -7.42
N GLU A 124 22.42 -2.28 -6.68
CA GLU A 124 22.77 -1.07 -5.90
C GLU A 124 23.33 0.08 -6.77
N ARG A 125 24.01 -0.25 -7.88
CA ARG A 125 24.45 0.74 -8.88
C ARG A 125 23.28 1.38 -9.62
N ASP A 126 22.27 0.58 -9.94
CA ASP A 126 21.11 1.04 -10.69
C ASP A 126 20.22 1.95 -9.84
N ILE A 127 20.06 1.65 -8.55
CA ILE A 127 19.31 2.51 -7.61
C ILE A 127 20.01 3.86 -7.42
N GLU A 128 21.33 3.89 -7.26
CA GLU A 128 22.08 5.15 -7.10
C GLU A 128 22.01 6.02 -8.37
N GLU A 129 22.08 5.42 -9.56
CA GLU A 129 21.94 6.13 -10.85
C GLU A 129 20.51 6.68 -11.05
N LEU A 130 19.49 5.93 -10.62
CA LEU A 130 18.09 6.38 -10.62
C LEU A 130 17.86 7.51 -9.63
N GLU A 131 18.41 7.44 -8.42
CA GLU A 131 18.31 8.52 -7.44
C GLU A 131 18.96 9.81 -7.93
N ASP A 132 20.13 9.71 -8.55
CA ASP A 132 20.83 10.85 -9.12
C ASP A 132 20.10 11.43 -10.34
N SER A 133 19.41 10.59 -11.10
CA SER A 133 18.51 11.04 -12.17
C SER A 133 17.31 11.79 -11.60
N ILE A 134 16.69 11.30 -10.52
CA ILE A 134 15.58 11.99 -9.83
C ILE A 134 16.05 13.32 -9.23
N LYS A 135 17.21 13.38 -8.59
CA LYS A 135 17.78 14.62 -8.03
C LYS A 135 18.04 15.66 -9.12
N ARG A 136 18.51 15.23 -10.30
CA ARG A 136 18.71 16.10 -11.48
C ARG A 136 17.39 16.64 -12.02
N LEU A 137 16.37 15.79 -12.17
CA LEU A 137 15.03 16.19 -12.60
C LEU A 137 14.38 17.19 -11.63
N CYS A 138 14.52 16.96 -10.32
CA CYS A 138 14.02 17.90 -9.30
C CYS A 138 14.71 19.27 -9.35
N ARG A 139 15.99 19.34 -9.74
CA ARG A 139 16.69 20.62 -9.91
C ARG A 139 16.16 21.37 -11.14
N THR A 140 16.02 20.68 -12.27
CA THR A 140 15.53 21.31 -13.51
C THR A 140 14.09 21.77 -13.39
N GLU A 141 13.22 21.00 -12.74
CA GLU A 141 11.83 21.38 -12.49
C GLU A 141 11.72 22.67 -11.64
N LYS A 142 12.54 22.80 -10.59
CA LYS A 142 12.62 24.03 -9.78
C LYS A 142 13.14 25.23 -10.57
N GLU A 143 14.10 25.02 -11.47
CA GLU A 143 14.63 26.04 -12.36
C GLU A 143 13.53 26.54 -13.32
N ILE A 144 12.80 25.62 -13.95
CA ILE A 144 11.68 25.91 -14.86
C ILE A 144 10.58 26.69 -14.13
N TYR A 145 10.22 26.26 -12.92
CA TYR A 145 9.22 26.96 -12.12
C TYR A 145 9.65 28.37 -11.71
N ARG A 146 10.93 28.57 -11.36
CA ARG A 146 11.46 29.92 -11.07
C ARG A 146 11.48 30.82 -12.30
N ASN A 147 11.91 30.29 -13.45
CA ASN A 147 12.02 31.06 -14.68
C ASN A 147 10.63 31.48 -15.18
N SER A 148 9.69 30.53 -15.25
CA SER A 148 8.29 30.81 -15.60
C SER A 148 7.63 31.78 -14.62
N LYS A 149 7.86 31.65 -13.30
CA LYS A 149 7.34 32.60 -12.30
C LYS A 149 7.90 34.02 -12.50
N THR A 150 9.17 34.14 -12.84
CA THR A 150 9.81 35.44 -13.10
C THR A 150 9.24 36.10 -14.35
N GLU A 151 9.02 35.31 -15.40
CA GLU A 151 8.47 35.77 -16.67
C GLU A 151 6.99 36.20 -16.53
N ILE A 152 6.17 35.43 -15.82
CA ILE A 152 4.79 35.81 -15.50
C ILE A 152 4.72 37.12 -14.70
N VAL A 153 5.63 37.31 -13.75
CA VAL A 153 5.70 38.54 -12.94
C VAL A 153 6.15 39.73 -13.80
N ALA A 154 7.10 39.53 -14.71
CA ALA A 154 7.53 40.56 -15.65
C ALA A 154 6.41 40.98 -16.61
N ILE A 155 5.64 40.01 -17.14
CA ILE A 155 4.48 40.26 -18.00
C ILE A 155 3.43 41.09 -17.26
N ARG A 156 3.03 40.69 -16.04
CA ARG A 156 2.07 41.46 -15.23
C ARG A 156 2.55 42.86 -14.86
N LYS A 157 3.86 43.04 -14.65
CA LYS A 157 4.43 44.35 -14.34
C LYS A 157 4.39 45.29 -15.56
N ALA A 158 4.66 44.77 -16.75
CA ALA A 158 4.58 45.53 -18.00
C ALA A 158 3.14 45.95 -18.33
N GLU A 159 2.14 45.16 -17.95
CA GLU A 159 0.72 45.54 -18.08
C GLU A 159 0.33 46.72 -17.17
N TYR A 160 0.93 46.83 -15.97
CA TYR A 160 0.61 47.89 -15.01
C TYR A 160 1.24 49.26 -15.34
N GLU A 161 2.34 49.29 -16.09
CA GLU A 161 3.03 50.53 -16.44
C GLU A 161 2.47 51.19 -17.73
N GLY A 162 1.46 50.56 -18.37
CA GLY A 162 0.82 51.04 -19.61
C GLY A 162 -0.40 51.96 -19.46
N GLU A 163 -0.97 52.14 -18.25
CA GLU A 163 -2.27 52.84 -18.07
C GLU A 163 -2.19 54.19 -17.33
N GLY A 164 -1.02 54.83 -17.24
CA GLY A 164 -0.79 56.05 -16.46
C GLY A 164 -0.85 57.38 -17.22
N ALA A 165 -1.66 57.54 -18.27
CA ALA A 165 -1.79 58.84 -18.97
C ALA A 165 -3.22 59.08 -19.50
N LYS A 166 -4.16 59.44 -18.61
CA LYS A 166 -5.40 60.11 -19.01
C LYS A 166 -5.64 61.33 -18.14
N ASP A 167 -5.34 62.46 -18.75
CA ASP A 167 -5.84 63.83 -18.58
C ASP A 167 -6.98 64.00 -17.56
N ASN A 168 -6.70 64.68 -16.44
CA ASN A 168 -7.72 65.23 -15.55
C ASN A 168 -7.96 66.68 -15.93
N SER A 169 -8.96 66.92 -16.77
CA SER A 169 -9.61 68.22 -16.89
C SER A 169 -10.63 68.37 -15.75
N GLU A 170 -10.55 69.52 -15.08
CA GLU A 170 -11.33 69.89 -13.91
C GLU A 170 -12.84 69.97 -14.22
N GLY A 171 -13.67 69.48 -13.29
CA GLY A 171 -15.13 69.58 -13.36
C GLY A 171 -15.77 69.36 -11.99
N ASN A 172 -15.83 70.41 -11.19
CA ASN A 172 -16.60 70.47 -9.94
C ASN A 172 -18.11 70.34 -10.20
N GLY A 173 -18.80 69.55 -9.38
CA GLY A 173 -20.26 69.42 -9.41
C GLY A 173 -20.80 68.83 -8.09
N ASP A 174 -20.98 69.70 -7.10
CA ASP A 174 -21.72 69.47 -5.86
C ASP A 174 -23.19 69.10 -6.11
N ILE A 175 -23.67 67.95 -5.60
CA ILE A 175 -25.08 67.79 -5.19
C ILE A 175 -25.14 66.87 -3.96
N LYS A 176 -25.58 67.43 -2.83
CA LYS A 176 -25.97 66.69 -1.62
C LYS A 176 -27.47 66.43 -1.69
N GLU A 177 -27.89 65.16 -1.56
CA GLU A 177 -29.27 64.82 -1.19
C GLU A 177 -29.26 63.90 0.03
N ASP A 178 -29.68 64.44 1.16
CA ASP A 178 -29.92 63.76 2.43
C ASP A 178 -31.37 63.26 2.48
N GLY A 179 -31.60 62.05 1.96
CA GLY A 179 -32.86 61.33 2.09
C GLY A 179 -33.14 60.86 3.53
N ARG A 180 -33.93 61.64 4.27
CA ARG A 180 -34.51 61.30 5.58
C ARG A 180 -35.61 60.24 5.41
N ILE A 181 -35.45 59.05 6.00
CA ILE A 181 -36.52 58.04 6.14
C ILE A 181 -36.92 57.95 7.62
N PRO A 182 -38.21 58.12 7.99
CA PRO A 182 -38.67 57.93 9.36
C PRO A 182 -39.01 56.46 9.66
N ASN A 183 -38.75 56.07 10.92
CA ASN A 183 -39.08 54.80 11.55
C ASN A 183 -40.60 54.54 11.55
N ASN A 184 -40.99 53.27 11.41
CA ASN A 184 -42.28 52.80 11.92
C ASN A 184 -42.08 51.59 12.85
N GLU A 185 -42.87 51.63 13.91
CA GLU A 185 -42.71 50.99 15.18
C GLU A 185 -43.03 49.50 15.19
N ARG A 186 -42.41 48.83 16.16
CA ARG A 186 -42.83 47.55 16.72
C ARG A 186 -44.19 47.76 17.39
N GLU A 187 -45.07 46.77 17.31
CA GLU A 187 -45.67 46.18 18.51
C GLU A 187 -46.50 44.94 18.11
N GLY A 188 -46.11 43.81 18.66
CA GLY A 188 -46.94 42.62 18.75
C GLY A 188 -47.02 42.24 20.22
N LYS A 189 -48.21 42.36 20.80
CA LYS A 189 -48.61 41.64 22.01
C LYS A 189 -50.13 41.40 21.99
N ASP A 190 -50.41 40.12 22.22
CA ASP A 190 -51.62 39.48 22.76
C ASP A 190 -52.88 39.42 21.90
#